data_AF-A0A8T0FBA8-F1
#
_entry.id   AF-A0A8T0FBA8-F1
#
_cell.length_a   1.000
_cell.length_b   1.000
_cell.length_c   1.000
_cell.angle_alpha   90.00
_cell.angle_beta   90.00
_cell.angle_gamma   90.00
#
_symmetry.space_group_name_H-M   'P 1'
#
loop_
_entity.id
_entity.type
_entity.pdbx_description
1 polymer ?
#
loop_
_entity_poly.entity_id
_entity_poly.type
_entity_poly.pdbx_seq_one_letter_code
_entity_poly.pdbx_strand_id
1 'polypeptide(L)'
;MGESIESILLHSRVDSTSLDYIIVKDLLRFVLYECYPSVKWRPTGVFASESVNPPLSPAIKSAVKMYLEMNSDNIREDYELDFLSKENVTIQGYLNELLCLKLIFENKLFYDRSFLEFLSTCAEYSMLSYWRGIELAALLTLHVICIMMQEMRECGKIPQDAWKSFDEFCVAYVTNEIRTKKLKKPKRRWRRLFCTI
;
A
#
# COMPACT_ATOMS: atom_id res chain seq x y z
N MET A 1 9.73 -20.53 -12.23
CA MET A 1 8.81 -20.71 -13.38
C MET A 1 8.24 -19.33 -13.66
N GLY A 2 8.34 -18.84 -14.89
CA GLY A 2 7.92 -17.47 -15.22
C GLY A 2 6.41 -17.38 -15.25
N GLU A 3 5.82 -16.74 -14.25
CA GLU A 3 4.44 -16.28 -14.32
C GLU A 3 4.35 -15.20 -15.40
N SER A 4 3.59 -15.46 -16.46
CA SER A 4 3.33 -14.47 -17.51
C SER A 4 2.24 -13.50 -17.05
N ILE A 5 2.18 -12.30 -17.63
CA ILE A 5 1.05 -11.37 -17.42
C ILE A 5 -0.28 -12.10 -17.65
N GLU A 6 -0.34 -12.92 -18.69
CA GLU A 6 -1.51 -13.73 -19.01
C GLU A 6 -1.81 -14.75 -17.91
N SER A 7 -0.81 -15.43 -17.34
CA SER A 7 -1.04 -16.39 -16.25
C SER A 7 -1.53 -15.71 -14.98
N ILE A 8 -1.08 -14.50 -14.66
CA ILE A 8 -1.56 -13.73 -13.49
C ILE A 8 -2.99 -13.25 -13.73
N LEU A 9 -3.30 -12.77 -14.93
CA LEU A 9 -4.67 -12.39 -15.32
C LEU A 9 -5.61 -13.60 -15.47
N LEU A 10 -5.09 -14.81 -15.72
CA LEU A 10 -5.86 -16.07 -15.77
C LEU A 10 -5.98 -16.76 -14.40
N HIS A 11 -4.93 -16.72 -13.56
CA HIS A 11 -4.96 -17.16 -12.16
C HIS A 11 -5.83 -16.22 -11.33
N SER A 12 -6.03 -14.98 -11.78
CA SER A 12 -6.89 -14.02 -11.10
C SER A 12 -8.39 -14.26 -11.25
N ARG A 13 -8.84 -15.52 -11.23
CA ARG A 13 -10.12 -15.84 -10.56
C ARG A 13 -9.98 -15.62 -9.05
N VAL A 14 -9.41 -14.48 -8.65
CA VAL A 14 -9.51 -14.01 -7.28
C VAL A 14 -10.99 -13.87 -7.05
N ASP A 15 -11.50 -14.64 -6.11
CA ASP A 15 -12.89 -14.55 -5.72
C ASP A 15 -13.12 -13.09 -5.31
N SER A 16 -13.84 -12.35 -6.15
CA SER A 16 -14.11 -10.93 -5.94
C SER A 16 -14.97 -10.69 -4.70
N THR A 17 -15.49 -11.77 -4.10
CA THR A 17 -16.22 -11.76 -2.83
C THR A 17 -15.33 -12.06 -1.63
N SER A 18 -14.07 -12.49 -1.84
CA SER A 18 -13.11 -12.73 -0.77
C SER A 18 -12.74 -11.43 -0.04
N LEU A 19 -12.50 -11.56 1.26
CA LEU A 19 -12.13 -10.42 2.11
C LEU A 19 -10.80 -9.79 1.68
N ASP A 20 -9.82 -10.62 1.28
CA ASP A 20 -8.51 -10.19 0.77
C ASP A 20 -8.69 -9.26 -0.44
N TYR A 21 -9.50 -9.68 -1.42
CA TYR A 21 -9.78 -8.88 -2.61
C TYR A 21 -10.42 -7.54 -2.27
N ILE A 22 -11.46 -7.55 -1.42
CA ILE A 22 -12.21 -6.34 -1.10
C ILE A 22 -11.32 -5.34 -0.35
N ILE A 23 -10.57 -5.78 0.67
CA ILE A 23 -9.68 -4.92 1.46
C ILE A 23 -8.57 -4.33 0.59
N VAL A 24 -7.89 -5.14 -0.23
CA VAL A 24 -6.78 -4.67 -1.07
C VAL A 24 -7.30 -3.71 -2.16
N LYS A 25 -8.44 -4.02 -2.77
CA LYS A 25 -9.08 -3.14 -3.75
C LYS A 25 -9.41 -1.78 -3.14
N ASP A 26 -10.04 -1.77 -1.96
CA ASP A 26 -10.41 -0.54 -1.26
C ASP A 26 -9.17 0.23 -0.78
N LEU A 27 -8.11 -0.45 -0.39
CA LEU A 27 -6.82 0.15 -0.03
C LEU A 27 -6.18 0.88 -1.21
N LEU A 28 -6.08 0.22 -2.37
CA LEU A 28 -5.49 0.82 -3.56
C LEU A 28 -6.32 2.01 -4.05
N ARG A 29 -7.66 1.88 -4.03
CA ARG A 29 -8.56 3.01 -4.32
C ARG A 29 -8.33 4.16 -3.35
N PHE A 30 -8.22 3.88 -2.05
CA PHE A 30 -7.93 4.89 -1.03
C PHE A 30 -6.61 5.62 -1.30
N VAL A 31 -5.51 4.90 -1.54
CA VAL A 31 -4.20 5.54 -1.79
C VAL A 31 -4.23 6.40 -3.05
N LEU A 32 -4.70 5.86 -4.17
CA LEU A 32 -4.72 6.57 -5.44
C LEU A 32 -5.65 7.79 -5.43
N TYR A 33 -6.79 7.70 -4.75
CA TYR A 33 -7.81 8.74 -4.77
C TYR A 33 -7.67 9.76 -3.63
N GLU A 34 -7.39 9.30 -2.40
CA GLU A 34 -7.36 10.15 -1.21
C GLU A 34 -5.93 10.60 -0.82
N CYS A 35 -4.90 9.79 -1.04
CA CYS A 35 -3.51 10.17 -0.72
C CYS A 35 -2.85 10.99 -1.84
N TYR A 36 -3.23 10.74 -3.10
CA TYR A 36 -2.62 11.38 -4.28
C TYR A 36 -3.64 12.07 -5.20
N PRO A 37 -4.43 13.05 -4.71
CA PRO A 37 -5.47 13.69 -5.50
C PRO A 37 -4.93 14.44 -6.73
N SER A 38 -3.65 14.84 -6.72
CA SER A 38 -2.99 15.52 -7.84
C SER A 38 -2.77 14.62 -9.07
N VAL A 39 -2.75 13.30 -8.88
CA VAL A 39 -2.53 12.31 -9.96
C VAL A 39 -3.76 12.22 -10.88
N LYS A 40 -4.91 12.75 -10.46
CA LYS A 40 -6.19 12.71 -11.21
C LYS A 40 -6.54 11.30 -11.69
N TRP A 41 -6.16 10.28 -10.91
CA TRP A 41 -6.50 8.89 -11.20
C TRP A 41 -8.02 8.74 -11.31
N ARG A 42 -8.47 8.08 -12.38
CA ARG A 42 -9.88 7.83 -12.63
C ARG A 42 -10.17 6.36 -12.32
N PRO A 43 -10.94 6.05 -11.25
CA PRO A 43 -11.29 4.68 -10.94
C PRO A 43 -12.14 4.07 -12.07
N THR A 44 -11.70 2.94 -12.60
CA THR A 44 -12.38 2.19 -13.68
C THR A 44 -12.49 0.71 -13.31
N GLY A 45 -13.32 -0.03 -14.06
CA GLY A 45 -13.49 -1.47 -13.87
C GLY A 45 -13.90 -1.82 -12.44
N VAL A 46 -13.16 -2.74 -11.83
CA VAL A 46 -13.40 -3.21 -10.45
C VAL A 46 -13.25 -2.09 -9.41
N PHE A 47 -12.51 -1.03 -9.73
CA PHE A 47 -12.34 0.11 -8.85
C PHE A 47 -13.42 1.18 -9.02
N ALA A 48 -14.32 1.10 -10.02
CA ALA A 48 -15.25 2.19 -10.34
C ALA A 48 -16.16 2.58 -9.17
N SER A 49 -16.66 1.57 -8.45
CA SER A 49 -17.56 1.75 -7.30
C SER A 49 -16.85 1.53 -5.97
N GLU A 50 -17.32 2.26 -4.96
CA GLU A 50 -17.00 1.96 -3.57
C GLU A 50 -17.76 0.73 -3.11
N SER A 51 -17.14 -0.01 -2.20
CA SER A 51 -17.82 -1.08 -1.49
C SER A 51 -18.94 -0.49 -0.63
N VAL A 52 -20.15 -1.07 -0.69
CA VAL A 52 -21.34 -0.56 0.04
C VAL A 52 -21.11 -0.56 1.56
N ASN A 53 -20.26 -1.45 2.06
CA ASN A 53 -19.72 -1.46 3.43
C ASN A 53 -18.22 -1.80 3.34
N PRO A 54 -17.33 -0.81 3.23
CA PRO A 54 -15.92 -1.09 2.99
C PRO A 54 -15.30 -1.74 4.24
N PRO A 55 -14.73 -2.96 4.14
CA PRO A 55 -14.07 -3.61 5.26
C PRO A 55 -12.75 -2.91 5.65
N LEU A 56 -12.26 -1.99 4.82
CA LEU A 56 -11.07 -1.20 5.10
C LEU A 56 -11.34 -0.20 6.23
N SER A 57 -10.78 -0.49 7.40
CA SER A 57 -11.01 0.32 8.59
C SER A 57 -10.38 1.72 8.50
N PRO A 58 -10.88 2.69 9.28
CA PRO A 58 -10.22 3.99 9.45
C PRO A 58 -8.79 3.89 10.01
N ALA A 59 -8.50 2.85 10.80
CA ALA A 59 -7.19 2.63 11.38
C ALA A 59 -6.17 2.24 10.31
N ILE A 60 -6.53 1.32 9.41
CA ILE A 60 -5.67 0.93 8.28
C ILE A 60 -5.44 2.13 7.35
N LYS A 61 -6.50 2.85 6.98
CA LYS A 61 -6.38 4.09 6.18
C LYS A 61 -5.39 5.08 6.81
N SER A 62 -5.51 5.30 8.12
CA SER A 62 -4.64 6.24 8.86
C SER A 62 -3.20 5.74 8.94
N ALA A 63 -2.99 4.45 9.19
CA ALA A 63 -1.66 3.85 9.28
C ALA A 63 -0.92 3.95 7.94
N VAL A 64 -1.59 3.58 6.85
CA VAL A 64 -1.05 3.67 5.48
C VAL A 64 -0.70 5.11 5.14
N LYS A 65 -1.62 6.06 5.39
CA LYS A 65 -1.36 7.48 5.14
C LYS A 65 -0.16 7.98 5.94
N MET A 66 -0.09 7.66 7.24
CA MET A 66 1.05 8.05 8.07
C MET A 66 2.37 7.42 7.61
N TYR A 67 2.34 6.16 7.19
CA TYR A 67 3.51 5.47 6.67
C TYR A 67 4.01 6.13 5.38
N LEU A 68 3.10 6.42 4.42
CA LEU A 68 3.44 7.12 3.18
C LEU A 68 3.95 8.54 3.44
N GLU A 69 3.32 9.30 4.34
CA GLU A 69 3.81 10.64 4.74
C GLU A 69 5.24 10.63 5.30
N MET A 70 5.68 9.50 5.89
CA MET A 70 7.00 9.38 6.50
C MET A 70 8.05 8.76 5.56
N ASN A 71 7.63 8.01 4.54
CA ASN A 71 8.53 7.18 3.74
C ASN A 71 8.37 7.36 2.22
N SER A 72 7.43 8.16 1.72
CA SER A 72 7.18 8.32 0.26
C SER A 72 8.43 8.74 -0.51
N ASP A 73 9.28 9.59 0.06
CA ASP A 73 10.55 9.98 -0.59
C ASP A 73 11.48 8.77 -0.77
N ASN A 74 11.68 7.96 0.28
CA ASN A 74 12.49 6.74 0.19
C ASN A 74 11.89 5.74 -0.81
N ILE A 75 10.57 5.53 -0.77
CA ILE A 75 9.88 4.61 -1.69
C ILE A 75 10.02 5.09 -3.14
N ARG A 76 9.98 6.40 -3.37
CA ARG A 76 10.20 6.99 -4.71
C ARG A 76 11.64 6.83 -5.16
N GLU A 77 12.62 7.02 -4.27
CA GLU A 77 14.02 6.77 -4.58
C GLU A 77 14.23 5.30 -4.98
N ASP A 78 13.68 4.35 -4.21
CA ASP A 78 13.71 2.93 -4.55
C ASP A 78 13.06 2.66 -5.91
N TYR A 79 11.88 3.24 -6.16
CA TYR A 79 11.20 3.12 -7.46
C TYR A 79 12.04 3.66 -8.63
N GLU A 80 12.73 4.79 -8.45
CA GLU A 80 13.59 5.37 -9.49
C GLU A 80 14.85 4.53 -9.74
N LEU A 81 15.34 3.81 -8.72
CA LEU A 81 16.43 2.84 -8.87
C LEU A 81 15.98 1.59 -9.64
N ASP A 82 14.78 1.10 -9.34
CA ASP A 82 14.20 -0.06 -10.05
C ASP A 82 13.86 0.29 -11.51
N PHE A 83 13.46 1.54 -11.76
CA PHE A 83 13.13 2.06 -13.10
C PHE A 83 14.06 3.21 -13.52
N LEU A 84 15.32 2.88 -13.81
CA LEU A 84 16.40 3.81 -14.19
C LEU A 84 16.06 4.80 -15.33
N SER A 85 15.05 4.52 -16.15
CA SER A 85 14.56 5.43 -17.18
C SER A 85 13.03 5.34 -17.31
N LYS A 86 12.38 6.42 -17.78
CA LYS A 86 10.93 6.40 -18.05
C LYS A 86 10.54 5.35 -19.10
N GLU A 87 11.44 5.04 -20.03
CA GLU A 87 11.22 4.05 -21.09
C GLU A 87 11.22 2.62 -20.54
N ASN A 88 11.83 2.40 -19.36
CA ASN A 88 11.84 1.10 -18.68
C ASN A 88 10.55 0.82 -17.91
N VAL A 89 9.69 1.83 -17.71
CA VAL A 89 8.39 1.68 -17.03
C VAL A 89 7.38 1.07 -18.00
N THR A 90 7.51 -0.23 -18.20
CA THR A 90 6.60 -1.06 -19.01
C THR A 90 5.69 -1.87 -18.11
N ILE A 91 4.56 -2.36 -18.64
CA ILE A 91 3.66 -3.27 -17.91
C ILE A 91 4.43 -4.49 -17.39
N GLN A 92 5.29 -5.08 -18.22
CA GLN A 92 6.09 -6.24 -17.83
C GLN A 92 7.14 -5.90 -16.77
N GLY A 93 7.85 -4.79 -16.93
CA GLY A 93 8.83 -4.33 -15.93
C GLY A 93 8.18 -4.09 -14.58
N TYR A 94 7.05 -3.39 -14.58
CA TYR A 94 6.26 -3.16 -13.37
C TYR A 94 5.81 -4.46 -12.69
N LEU A 95 5.30 -5.41 -13.48
CA LEU A 95 4.89 -6.69 -12.94
C LEU A 95 6.08 -7.48 -12.36
N ASN A 96 7.23 -7.47 -13.03
CA ASN A 96 8.43 -8.13 -12.53
C ASN A 96 8.84 -7.57 -11.17
N GLU A 97 8.78 -6.25 -10.98
CA GLU A 97 9.10 -5.64 -9.70
C GLU A 97 8.06 -5.98 -8.62
N LEU A 98 6.76 -5.98 -8.95
CA LEU A 98 5.74 -6.44 -8.01
C LEU A 98 5.97 -7.89 -7.56
N LEU A 99 6.33 -8.78 -8.49
CA LEU A 99 6.66 -10.17 -8.18
C LEU A 99 7.95 -10.29 -7.35
N CYS A 100 8.95 -9.44 -7.61
CA CYS A 100 10.16 -9.36 -6.80
C CYS A 100 9.84 -8.96 -5.35
N LEU A 101 9.08 -7.88 -5.17
CA LEU A 101 8.61 -7.42 -3.86
C LEU A 101 7.82 -8.51 -3.12
N LYS A 102 6.89 -9.18 -3.83
CA LYS A 102 6.13 -10.33 -3.31
C LYS A 102 7.06 -11.42 -2.80
N LEU A 103 8.02 -11.88 -3.60
CA LEU A 103 8.96 -12.94 -3.23
C LEU A 103 9.84 -12.56 -2.04
N ILE A 104 10.30 -11.30 -1.99
CA ILE A 104 11.10 -10.80 -0.86
C ILE A 104 10.27 -10.83 0.43
N PHE A 105 9.00 -10.45 0.38
CA PHE A 105 8.10 -10.48 1.53
C PHE A 105 7.79 -11.91 1.97
N GLU A 106 7.44 -12.79 1.03
CA GLU A 106 7.10 -14.19 1.30
C GLU A 106 8.25 -14.98 1.92
N ASN A 107 9.49 -14.62 1.63
CA ASN A 107 10.67 -15.27 2.21
C ASN A 107 10.94 -14.88 3.67
N LYS A 108 10.18 -13.93 4.23
CA LYS A 108 10.29 -13.49 5.64
C LYS A 108 9.17 -14.09 6.49
N LEU A 109 9.37 -14.08 7.81
CA LEU A 109 8.26 -14.32 8.74
C LEU A 109 7.23 -13.20 8.62
N PHE A 110 5.95 -13.53 8.74
CA PHE A 110 4.89 -12.54 8.69
C PHE A 110 4.88 -11.69 9.96
N TYR A 111 4.99 -10.38 9.78
CA TYR A 111 4.83 -9.37 10.82
C TYR A 111 3.97 -8.23 10.29
N ASP A 112 2.99 -7.78 11.08
CA ASP A 112 2.07 -6.71 10.67
C ASP A 112 2.78 -5.42 10.26
N ARG A 113 3.91 -5.08 10.91
CA ARG A 113 4.73 -3.94 10.52
C ARG A 113 5.28 -4.07 9.10
N SER A 114 5.88 -5.22 8.79
CA SER A 114 6.42 -5.48 7.45
C SER A 114 5.30 -5.59 6.42
N PHE A 115 4.12 -6.06 6.83
CA PHE A 115 2.95 -6.11 5.96
C PHE A 115 2.42 -4.71 5.62
N LEU A 116 2.38 -3.79 6.59
CA LEU A 116 2.05 -2.38 6.35
C LEU A 116 3.03 -1.75 5.34
N GLU A 117 4.33 -1.96 5.56
CA GLU A 117 5.38 -1.49 4.66
C GLU A 117 5.23 -2.04 3.24
N PHE A 118 5.00 -3.34 3.10
CA PHE A 118 4.76 -3.98 1.81
C PHE A 118 3.53 -3.41 1.10
N LEU A 119 2.38 -3.35 1.79
CA LEU A 119 1.14 -2.82 1.23
C LEU A 119 1.28 -1.36 0.79
N SER A 120 1.92 -0.52 1.62
CA SER A 120 2.19 0.88 1.30
C SER A 120 3.13 1.03 0.12
N THR A 121 4.19 0.23 0.06
CA THR A 121 5.17 0.25 -1.06
C THR A 121 4.50 -0.13 -2.37
N CYS A 122 3.75 -1.23 -2.40
CA CYS A 122 3.00 -1.66 -3.59
C CYS A 122 1.99 -0.59 -4.04
N ALA A 123 1.29 0.06 -3.10
CA ALA A 123 0.33 1.11 -3.42
C ALA A 123 1.01 2.38 -3.98
N GLU A 124 2.16 2.78 -3.43
CA GLU A 124 2.98 3.88 -3.97
C GLU A 124 3.50 3.54 -5.36
N TYR A 125 4.03 2.33 -5.55
CA TYR A 125 4.51 1.83 -6.84
C TYR A 125 3.39 1.82 -7.89
N SER A 126 2.18 1.44 -7.50
CA SER A 126 0.99 1.53 -8.36
C SER A 126 0.70 2.96 -8.78
N MET A 127 0.81 3.92 -7.86
CA MET A 127 0.59 5.33 -8.16
C MET A 127 1.66 5.87 -9.10
N LEU A 128 2.93 5.62 -8.81
CA LEU A 128 4.07 6.06 -9.63
C LEU A 128 3.99 5.46 -11.05
N SER A 129 3.68 4.17 -11.15
CA SER A 129 3.51 3.47 -12.42
C SER A 129 2.33 4.00 -13.23
N TYR A 130 1.20 4.28 -12.57
CA TYR A 130 0.06 4.93 -13.23
C TYR A 130 0.44 6.30 -13.78
N TRP A 131 1.15 7.11 -13.00
CA TRP A 131 1.62 8.43 -13.44
C TRP A 131 2.60 8.32 -14.62
N ARG A 132 3.36 7.22 -14.71
CA ARG A 132 4.24 6.93 -15.84
C ARG A 132 3.51 6.34 -17.06
N GLY A 133 2.19 6.14 -17.00
CA GLY A 133 1.35 5.72 -18.13
C GLY A 133 0.82 4.28 -18.06
N ILE A 134 1.07 3.55 -16.97
CA ILE A 134 0.55 2.19 -16.79
C ILE A 134 -0.87 2.27 -16.21
N GLU A 135 -1.87 2.39 -17.07
CA GLU A 135 -3.28 2.54 -16.63
C GLU A 135 -3.78 1.36 -15.77
N LEU A 136 -3.24 0.16 -16.01
CA LEU A 136 -3.60 -1.07 -15.30
C LEU A 136 -2.80 -1.30 -14.00
N ALA A 137 -1.96 -0.36 -13.55
CA ALA A 137 -1.05 -0.59 -12.43
C ALA A 137 -1.77 -1.04 -11.14
N ALA A 138 -2.90 -0.40 -10.82
CA ALA A 138 -3.71 -0.75 -9.66
C ALA A 138 -4.29 -2.16 -9.75
N LEU A 139 -4.72 -2.57 -10.95
CA LEU A 139 -5.29 -3.91 -11.16
C LEU A 139 -4.23 -4.99 -11.01
N LEU A 140 -3.04 -4.78 -11.57
CA LEU A 140 -1.91 -5.71 -11.43
C LEU A 140 -1.46 -5.83 -9.97
N THR A 141 -1.39 -4.71 -9.25
CA THR A 141 -1.07 -4.70 -7.81
C THR A 141 -2.08 -5.50 -7.00
N LEU A 142 -3.37 -5.27 -7.27
CA LEU A 142 -4.46 -5.99 -6.60
C LEU A 142 -4.28 -7.49 -6.77
N HIS A 143 -4.02 -7.95 -7.99
CA HIS A 143 -3.83 -9.37 -8.27
C HIS A 143 -2.59 -9.95 -7.59
N VAL A 144 -1.44 -9.28 -7.65
CA VAL A 144 -0.21 -9.77 -7.01
C VAL A 144 -0.37 -9.88 -5.49
N ILE A 145 -0.97 -8.87 -4.84
CA ILE A 145 -1.20 -8.93 -3.39
C ILE A 145 -2.19 -10.05 -3.05
N CYS A 146 -3.26 -10.24 -3.82
CA CYS A 146 -4.22 -11.32 -3.57
C CYS A 146 -3.59 -12.70 -3.74
N ILE A 147 -2.77 -12.90 -4.78
CA ILE A 147 -2.02 -14.15 -5.00
C ILE A 147 -1.09 -14.40 -3.82
N MET A 148 -0.32 -13.39 -3.40
CA MET A 148 0.55 -13.49 -2.22
C MET A 148 -0.24 -13.90 -0.96
N MET A 149 -1.39 -13.26 -0.69
CA MET A 149 -2.21 -13.60 0.46
C MET A 149 -2.67 -15.06 0.41
N GLN A 150 -3.14 -15.53 -0.75
CA GLN A 150 -3.55 -16.91 -0.94
C GLN A 150 -2.39 -17.88 -0.69
N GLU A 151 -1.24 -17.67 -1.33
CA GLU A 151 -0.08 -18.55 -1.20
C GLU A 151 0.47 -18.59 0.23
N MET A 152 0.53 -17.44 0.90
CA MET A 152 0.96 -17.38 2.30
C MET A 152 -0.02 -18.07 3.25
N ARG A 153 -1.34 -18.06 2.95
CA ARG A 153 -2.36 -18.83 3.71
C ARG A 153 -2.19 -20.32 3.48
N GLU A 154 -2.04 -20.75 2.23
CA GLU A 154 -1.84 -22.15 1.86
C GLU A 154 -0.58 -22.74 2.49
N CYS A 155 0.47 -21.93 2.62
CA CYS A 155 1.71 -22.30 3.32
C CYS A 155 1.63 -22.16 4.85
N GLY A 156 0.50 -21.72 5.41
CA GLY A 156 0.33 -21.52 6.86
C GLY A 156 1.15 -20.38 7.46
N LYS A 157 1.69 -19.47 6.63
CA LYS A 157 2.48 -18.31 7.09
C LYS A 157 1.61 -17.18 7.63
N ILE A 158 0.36 -17.08 7.19
CA ILE A 158 -0.61 -16.11 7.72
C ILE A 158 -1.90 -16.81 8.16
N PRO A 159 -2.48 -16.40 9.31
CA PRO A 159 -3.70 -16.99 9.81
C PRO A 159 -4.92 -16.46 9.04
N GLN A 160 -6.06 -17.17 9.11
CA GLN A 160 -7.31 -16.77 8.43
C GLN A 160 -7.79 -15.37 8.85
N ASP A 161 -7.56 -15.00 10.10
CA ASP A 161 -7.90 -13.71 10.70
C ASP A 161 -6.79 -12.65 10.62
N ALA A 162 -5.80 -12.81 9.72
CA ALA A 162 -4.68 -11.87 9.56
C ALA A 162 -5.11 -10.40 9.45
N TRP A 163 -6.21 -10.11 8.76
CA TRP A 163 -6.72 -8.73 8.63
C TRP A 163 -7.19 -8.14 9.96
N LYS A 164 -7.70 -8.96 10.87
CA LYS A 164 -8.10 -8.51 12.21
C LYS A 164 -6.87 -8.18 13.06
N SER A 165 -5.87 -9.07 13.06
CA SER A 165 -4.56 -8.81 13.69
C SER A 165 -3.94 -7.51 13.17
N PHE A 166 -3.96 -7.35 11.84
CA PHE A 166 -3.42 -6.18 11.18
C PHE A 166 -4.17 -4.90 11.54
N ASP A 167 -5.51 -4.93 11.63
CA ASP A 167 -6.31 -3.79 12.08
C ASP A 167 -5.95 -3.35 13.51
N GLU A 168 -5.85 -4.32 14.44
CA GLU A 168 -5.45 -4.07 15.82
C GLU A 168 -4.03 -3.47 15.89
N PHE A 169 -3.11 -3.98 15.08
CA PHE A 169 -1.78 -3.40 14.91
C PHE A 169 -1.84 -1.95 14.40
N CYS A 170 -2.64 -1.66 13.37
CA CYS A 170 -2.79 -0.31 12.82
C CYS A 170 -3.33 0.69 13.85
N VAL A 171 -4.27 0.28 14.70
CA VAL A 171 -4.76 1.10 15.83
C VAL A 171 -3.61 1.48 16.77
N ALA A 172 -2.80 0.50 17.17
CA ALA A 172 -1.66 0.72 18.05
C ALA A 172 -0.58 1.60 17.39
N TYR A 173 -0.27 1.34 16.13
CA TYR A 173 0.69 2.10 15.33
C TYR A 173 0.31 3.58 15.24
N VAL A 174 -0.92 3.89 14.84
CA VAL A 174 -1.41 5.28 14.71
C VAL A 174 -1.39 5.99 16.06
N THR A 175 -1.82 5.32 17.12
CA THR A 175 -1.82 5.89 18.47
C THR A 175 -0.41 6.26 18.93
N ASN A 176 0.56 5.37 18.69
CA ASN A 176 1.96 5.59 19.02
C ASN A 176 2.57 6.73 18.19
N GLU A 177 2.33 6.78 16.88
CA GLU A 177 2.86 7.84 16.01
C GLU A 177 2.26 9.22 16.32
N ILE A 178 0.97 9.30 16.66
CA ILE A 178 0.37 10.55 17.13
C ILE A 178 1.04 11.02 18.43
N ARG A 179 1.33 10.08 19.34
CA ARG A 179 2.00 10.38 20.60
C ARG A 179 3.44 10.86 20.37
N THR A 180 4.22 10.20 19.52
CA THR A 180 5.60 10.61 19.20
C THR A 180 5.63 11.97 18.52
N LYS A 181 4.74 12.24 17.54
CA LYS A 181 4.61 13.56 16.89
C LYS A 181 4.26 14.66 17.90
N LYS A 182 3.37 14.40 18.87
CA LYS A 182 3.04 15.36 19.95
C LYS A 182 4.25 15.66 20.84
N LEU A 183 5.07 14.65 21.15
CA LEU A 183 6.28 14.81 21.98
C LEU A 183 7.41 15.55 21.24
N LYS A 184 7.49 15.40 19.91
CA LYS A 184 8.47 16.08 19.06
C LYS A 184 8.14 17.55 18.75
N LYS A 185 6.89 18.01 18.99
CA LYS A 185 6.56 19.43 18.82
C LYS A 185 7.33 20.26 19.86
N PRO A 186 8.17 21.24 19.47
CA PRO A 186 8.87 22.08 20.43
C PRO A 186 7.83 22.80 21.30
N LYS A 187 7.95 22.68 22.62
CA LYS A 187 7.18 23.52 23.56
C LYS A 187 7.46 24.96 23.15
N ARG A 188 6.46 25.67 22.62
CA ARG A 188 6.53 27.12 22.39
C ARG A 188 6.96 27.75 23.72
N ARG A 189 8.24 28.08 23.83
CA ARG A 189 8.79 28.87 24.92
C ARG A 189 8.19 30.25 24.73
N TRP A 190 7.12 30.54 25.45
CA TRP A 190 6.65 31.91 25.64
C TRP A 190 7.79 32.67 26.33
N ARG A 191 8.68 33.28 25.55
CA ARG A 191 9.44 34.42 26.05
C ARG A 191 8.45 35.57 26.13
N ARG A 192 7.77 35.67 27.28
CA ARG A 192 7.42 36.97 27.84
C ARG A 192 8.74 37.71 28.03
N LEU A 193 9.06 38.62 27.12
CA LEU A 193 9.85 39.81 27.39
C LEU A 193 8.88 40.94 27.03
N PHE A 194 7.97 41.27 27.94
CA PHE A 194 8.13 42.41 28.84
C PHE A 194 8.54 43.65 28.07
N CYS A 195 7.56 44.54 27.88
CA CYS A 195 7.77 45.96 27.70
C CYS A 195 8.71 46.48 28.79
N THR A 196 9.77 47.19 28.39
CA THR A 196 10.57 48.20 29.12
C THR A 196 11.80 48.46 28.22
N ILE A 197 12.15 49.65 27.73
CA ILE A 197 11.77 51.06 27.97
C ILE A 197 11.67 51.73 26.60
#